data_AF-A0A1H0QRI9-F1
#
_entry.id   AF-A0A1H0QRI9-F1
#
_cell.length_a   1.000
_cell.length_b   1.000
_cell.length_c   1.000
_cell.angle_alpha   90.00
_cell.angle_beta   90.00
_cell.angle_gamma   90.00
#
_symmetry.space_group_name_H-M   'P 1'
#
loop_
_entity.id
_entity.type
_entity.pdbx_description
1 polymer ?
#
loop_
_entity_poly.entity_id
_entity_poly.type
_entity_poly.pdbx_seq_one_letter_code
_entity_poly.pdbx_strand_id
1 'polypeptide(L)'
;MRMGLDVHVDLWYDNVRRDWSLWAVEQLSEADFILVIASPKFKQRADGMAAPHEGRGAQFEAAILRDNLTRNLKEQTERILPVVLPGRSVEEIPTFLNAYSTTRYEIREFTEDGVADLIAAITGEGRHKMPERGIWRGNAQAIAATPVTGALTVARMHWLLSTPDVRLGDAVFEGVRYADSIVMRPSSMSTEAIGFLDVDLGGRFQTMRSAIGVLDDASERSQVGLFRVHVDGVVQLQRQVSHGKPDLIKVDVAGALRLRLEMSRPWITVAGDLAERSSRLPELAWGTPTLR
;
A
#
# COMPACT_ATOMS: atom_id res chain seq x y z
N MET A 1 -18.18 11.22 -32.86
CA MET A 1 -18.17 11.11 -31.39
C MET A 1 -16.88 11.73 -30.89
N ARG A 2 -16.92 12.63 -29.90
CA ARG A 2 -15.73 13.37 -29.43
C ARG A 2 -15.61 13.18 -27.92
N MET A 3 -14.58 12.49 -27.47
CA MET A 3 -14.35 12.14 -26.06
C MET A 3 -13.45 13.12 -25.31
N GLY A 4 -13.09 14.26 -25.93
CA GLY A 4 -12.30 15.31 -25.28
C GLY A 4 -10.83 14.97 -25.02
N LEU A 5 -10.34 13.84 -25.54
CA LEU A 5 -8.94 13.44 -25.43
C LEU A 5 -8.09 14.19 -26.46
N ASP A 6 -6.91 14.63 -26.03
CA ASP A 6 -5.85 15.03 -26.95
C ASP A 6 -5.18 13.76 -27.47
N VAL A 7 -5.17 13.59 -28.80
CA VAL A 7 -4.75 12.35 -29.44
C VAL A 7 -3.73 12.69 -30.50
N HIS A 8 -2.64 11.92 -30.50
CA HIS A 8 -1.60 12.02 -31.51
C HIS A 8 -1.53 10.71 -32.30
N VAL A 9 -1.77 10.80 -33.61
CA VAL A 9 -1.63 9.69 -34.56
C VAL A 9 -0.72 10.17 -35.68
N ASP A 10 0.24 9.32 -36.07
CA ASP A 10 1.23 9.61 -37.12
C ASP A 10 0.60 10.08 -38.45
N LEU A 11 -0.55 9.52 -38.82
CA LEU A 11 -1.36 9.88 -39.99
C LEU A 11 -1.73 11.37 -40.07
N TRP A 12 -1.71 12.11 -38.96
CA TRP A 12 -2.04 13.54 -38.94
C TRP A 12 -0.82 14.46 -39.09
N TYR A 13 0.39 13.91 -39.09
CA TYR A 13 1.65 14.66 -39.11
C TYR A 13 2.51 14.38 -40.35
N ASP A 14 1.95 13.75 -41.38
CA ASP A 14 2.65 13.35 -42.61
C ASP A 14 2.85 14.50 -43.62
N ASN A 15 2.35 15.69 -43.30
CA ASN A 15 2.30 16.85 -44.19
C ASN A 15 3.62 17.66 -44.27
N VAL A 16 4.59 17.36 -43.41
CA VAL A 16 5.89 18.03 -43.37
C VAL A 16 7.02 17.02 -43.21
N ARG A 17 8.22 17.36 -43.70
CA ARG A 17 9.41 16.55 -43.46
C ARG A 17 9.72 16.53 -41.96
N ARG A 18 9.75 15.33 -41.37
CA ARG A 18 9.95 15.11 -39.94
C ARG A 18 10.92 13.96 -39.70
N ASP A 19 11.68 14.04 -38.61
CA ASP A 19 12.38 12.88 -38.07
C ASP A 19 11.37 12.05 -37.26
N TRP A 20 10.90 10.96 -37.87
CA TRP A 20 9.92 10.07 -37.25
C TRP A 20 10.45 9.37 -36.00
N SER A 21 11.76 9.18 -35.89
CA SER A 21 12.34 8.53 -34.71
C SER A 21 12.30 9.48 -33.51
N LEU A 22 12.72 10.73 -33.72
CA LEU A 22 12.66 11.77 -32.69
C LEU A 22 11.21 12.05 -32.29
N TRP A 23 10.31 12.19 -33.27
CA TRP A 23 8.90 12.40 -33.00
C TRP A 23 8.28 11.25 -32.19
N ALA A 24 8.56 9.99 -32.56
CA ALA A 24 8.07 8.84 -31.80
C ALA A 24 8.59 8.84 -30.36
N VAL A 25 9.88 9.19 -30.14
CA VAL A 25 10.45 9.32 -28.79
C VAL A 25 9.74 10.42 -27.99
N GLU A 26 9.51 11.58 -28.59
CA GLU A 26 8.78 12.69 -27.94
C GLU A 26 7.37 12.25 -27.55
N GLN A 27 6.59 11.68 -28.47
CA GLN A 27 5.22 11.24 -28.20
C GLN A 27 5.15 10.12 -27.14
N LEU A 28 6.04 9.13 -27.21
CA LEU A 28 6.11 8.05 -26.21
C LEU A 28 6.59 8.55 -24.84
N SER A 29 7.32 9.66 -24.78
CA SER A 29 7.78 10.27 -23.53
C SER A 29 6.73 11.19 -22.91
N GLU A 30 6.04 11.99 -23.71
CA GLU A 30 5.14 13.05 -23.24
C GLU A 30 3.70 12.59 -23.03
N ALA A 31 3.21 11.58 -23.77
CA ALA A 31 1.81 11.17 -23.68
C ALA A 31 1.46 10.56 -22.33
N ASP A 32 0.39 11.02 -21.68
CA ASP A 32 -0.08 10.46 -20.40
C ASP A 32 -0.44 8.96 -20.52
N PHE A 33 -0.94 8.55 -21.69
CA PHE A 33 -1.30 7.17 -22.02
C PHE A 33 -0.86 6.80 -23.43
N ILE A 34 -0.50 5.53 -23.62
CA ILE A 34 -0.07 4.98 -24.91
C ILE A 34 -0.99 3.83 -25.29
N LEU A 35 -1.72 3.94 -26.39
CA LEU A 35 -2.57 2.87 -26.90
C LEU A 35 -1.77 1.94 -27.82
N VAL A 36 -1.71 0.66 -27.47
CA VAL A 36 -1.09 -0.37 -28.31
C VAL A 36 -2.19 -1.17 -29.01
N ILE A 37 -2.37 -0.94 -30.30
CA ILE A 37 -3.40 -1.62 -31.08
C ILE A 37 -2.94 -3.02 -31.50
N ALA A 38 -3.65 -4.04 -31.04
CA ALA A 38 -3.37 -5.44 -31.34
C ALA A 38 -3.47 -5.71 -32.86
N SER A 39 -2.37 -6.22 -33.42
CA SER A 39 -2.35 -6.69 -34.80
C SER A 39 -1.21 -7.71 -35.02
N PRO A 40 -1.38 -8.71 -35.91
CA PRO A 40 -0.37 -9.73 -36.17
C PRO A 40 0.97 -9.13 -36.60
N LYS A 41 0.93 -8.10 -37.45
CA LYS A 41 2.13 -7.42 -37.93
C LYS A 41 2.84 -6.66 -36.81
N PHE A 42 2.09 -5.98 -35.94
CA PHE A 42 2.69 -5.28 -34.81
C PHE A 42 3.30 -6.28 -33.82
N LYS A 43 2.57 -7.33 -33.43
CA LYS A 43 3.09 -8.40 -32.58
C LYS A 43 4.37 -9.02 -33.12
N GLN A 44 4.38 -9.41 -34.38
CA GLN A 44 5.55 -10.04 -34.99
C GLN A 44 6.79 -9.14 -34.91
N ARG A 45 6.63 -7.83 -35.15
CA ARG A 45 7.71 -6.85 -35.06
C ARG A 45 8.13 -6.61 -33.62
N ALA A 46 7.16 -6.43 -32.74
CA ALA A 46 7.36 -6.10 -31.34
C ALA A 46 8.01 -7.25 -30.53
N ASP A 47 7.69 -8.49 -30.89
CA ASP A 47 8.27 -9.71 -30.30
C ASP A 47 9.63 -10.09 -30.93
N GLY A 48 10.14 -9.29 -31.87
CA GLY A 48 11.44 -9.52 -32.52
C GLY A 48 11.44 -10.69 -33.52
N MET A 49 10.25 -11.09 -33.99
CA MET A 49 10.09 -12.17 -34.98
C MET A 49 10.10 -11.68 -36.44
N ALA A 50 10.08 -10.35 -36.65
CA ALA A 50 10.19 -9.75 -37.98
C ALA A 50 11.65 -9.63 -38.42
N ALA A 51 11.88 -9.62 -39.73
CA ALA A 51 13.23 -9.40 -40.26
C ALA A 51 13.73 -7.98 -39.90
N PRO A 52 15.06 -7.76 -39.73
CA PRO A 52 15.60 -6.45 -39.32
C PRO A 52 15.24 -5.27 -40.23
N HIS A 53 14.91 -5.53 -41.50
CA HIS A 53 14.55 -4.50 -42.46
C HIS A 53 13.04 -4.24 -42.54
N GLU A 54 12.20 -5.05 -41.89
CA GLU A 54 10.76 -4.94 -41.95
C GLU A 54 10.19 -4.20 -40.72
N GLY A 55 9.47 -3.11 -40.94
CA GLY A 55 8.77 -2.42 -39.85
C GLY A 55 9.70 -1.84 -38.77
N ARG A 56 10.85 -1.30 -39.18
CA ARG A 56 11.86 -0.72 -38.28
C ARG A 56 11.30 0.27 -37.26
N GLY A 57 10.33 1.10 -37.64
CA GLY A 57 9.66 2.04 -36.73
C GLY A 57 8.95 1.30 -35.59
N ALA A 58 8.09 0.33 -35.91
CA ALA A 58 7.40 -0.47 -34.90
C ALA A 58 8.36 -1.31 -34.02
N GLN A 59 9.47 -1.82 -34.59
CA GLN A 59 10.50 -2.50 -33.79
C GLN A 59 11.20 -1.54 -32.81
N PHE A 60 11.46 -0.30 -33.26
CA PHE A 60 12.08 0.75 -32.45
C PHE A 60 11.15 1.20 -31.32
N GLU A 61 9.90 1.52 -31.62
CA GLU A 61 8.88 1.88 -30.62
C GLU A 61 8.68 0.74 -29.59
N ALA A 62 8.57 -0.50 -30.06
CA ALA A 62 8.44 -1.66 -29.17
C ALA A 62 9.68 -1.88 -28.28
N ALA A 63 10.88 -1.50 -28.72
CA ALA A 63 12.07 -1.53 -27.89
C ALA A 63 11.99 -0.49 -26.77
N ILE A 64 11.51 0.73 -27.07
CA ILE A 64 11.30 1.79 -26.07
C ILE A 64 10.25 1.37 -25.03
N LEU A 65 9.11 0.84 -25.48
CA LEU A 65 8.04 0.37 -24.58
C LEU A 65 8.56 -0.72 -23.61
N ARG A 66 9.36 -1.67 -24.10
CA ARG A 66 9.99 -2.71 -23.26
C ARG A 66 11.01 -2.15 -22.28
N ASP A 67 11.85 -1.20 -22.69
CA ASP A 67 12.81 -0.53 -21.79
C ASP A 67 12.07 0.20 -20.67
N ASN A 68 11.01 0.94 -21.01
CA ASN A 68 10.19 1.66 -20.04
C ASN A 68 9.54 0.70 -19.03
N LEU A 69 8.92 -0.40 -19.50
CA LEU A 69 8.35 -1.43 -18.62
C LEU A 69 9.42 -2.08 -17.72
N THR A 70 10.64 -2.27 -18.23
CA THR A 70 11.76 -2.81 -17.42
C THR A 70 12.18 -1.82 -16.34
N ARG A 71 12.17 -0.51 -16.65
CA ARG A 71 12.55 0.57 -15.73
C ARG A 71 11.53 0.79 -14.62
N ASN A 72 10.24 0.86 -14.95
CA ASN A 72 9.17 1.03 -13.98
C ASN A 72 7.93 0.25 -14.39
N LEU A 73 7.90 -1.03 -14.00
CA LEU A 73 6.83 -1.94 -14.39
C LEU A 73 5.44 -1.43 -13.98
N LYS A 74 5.29 -0.91 -12.76
CA LYS A 74 3.97 -0.51 -12.24
C LYS A 74 3.39 0.67 -13.03
N GLU A 75 4.13 1.77 -13.07
CA GLU A 75 3.68 3.01 -13.74
C GLU A 75 3.46 2.77 -15.24
N GLN A 76 4.36 2.03 -15.90
CA GLN A 76 4.28 1.82 -17.33
C GLN A 76 3.18 0.81 -17.71
N THR A 77 2.82 -0.12 -16.82
CA THR A 77 1.65 -0.99 -17.01
C THR A 77 0.34 -0.19 -16.93
N GLU A 78 0.26 0.82 -16.07
CA GLU A 78 -0.90 1.71 -15.96
C GLU A 78 -1.00 2.68 -17.16
N ARG A 79 0.14 3.07 -17.73
CA ARG A 79 0.24 4.01 -18.85
C ARG A 79 0.09 3.38 -20.25
N ILE A 80 0.58 2.16 -20.44
CA ILE A 80 0.55 1.46 -21.74
C ILE A 80 -0.68 0.56 -21.79
N LEU A 81 -1.64 0.90 -22.64
CA LEU A 81 -2.95 0.28 -22.71
C LEU A 81 -3.07 -0.59 -23.98
N PRO A 82 -3.08 -1.94 -23.86
CA PRO A 82 -3.33 -2.82 -25.00
C PRO A 82 -4.79 -2.76 -25.43
N VAL A 83 -5.05 -2.53 -26.73
CA VAL A 83 -6.40 -2.40 -27.29
C VAL A 83 -6.61 -3.41 -28.42
N VAL A 84 -7.70 -4.17 -28.36
CA VAL A 84 -8.13 -5.11 -29.41
C VAL A 84 -9.33 -4.50 -30.12
N LEU A 85 -9.21 -4.29 -31.44
CA LEU A 85 -10.27 -3.72 -32.27
C LEU A 85 -11.23 -4.80 -32.81
N PRO A 86 -12.39 -4.43 -33.39
CA PRO A 86 -13.35 -5.40 -33.91
C PRO A 86 -12.72 -6.33 -34.95
N GLY A 87 -12.90 -7.64 -34.77
CA GLY A 87 -12.32 -8.67 -35.64
C GLY A 87 -10.83 -8.98 -35.41
N ARG A 88 -10.21 -8.37 -34.39
CA ARG A 88 -8.85 -8.71 -33.92
C ARG A 88 -8.91 -9.68 -32.75
N SER A 89 -7.75 -10.19 -32.32
CA SER A 89 -7.69 -11.12 -31.21
C SER A 89 -6.61 -10.76 -30.18
N VAL A 90 -6.78 -11.27 -28.96
CA VAL A 90 -5.92 -11.02 -27.80
C VAL A 90 -4.52 -11.57 -28.02
N GLU A 91 -4.43 -12.66 -28.77
CA GLU A 91 -3.21 -13.34 -29.16
C GLU A 91 -2.31 -12.47 -30.05
N GLU A 92 -2.86 -11.39 -30.62
CA GLU A 92 -2.16 -10.40 -31.43
C GLU A 92 -1.56 -9.25 -30.60
N ILE A 93 -1.65 -9.32 -29.26
CA ILE A 93 -0.96 -8.41 -28.35
C ILE A 93 0.51 -8.88 -28.21
N PRO A 94 1.50 -7.96 -28.26
CA PRO A 94 2.90 -8.28 -27.97
C PRO A 94 3.08 -8.99 -26.63
N THR A 95 3.97 -9.98 -26.61
CA THR A 95 4.12 -10.89 -25.47
C THR A 95 4.55 -10.16 -24.20
N PHE A 96 5.38 -9.13 -24.34
CA PHE A 96 5.88 -8.34 -23.20
C PHE A 96 4.80 -7.51 -22.49
N LEU A 97 3.63 -7.33 -23.09
CA LEU A 97 2.48 -6.64 -22.47
C LEU A 97 1.64 -7.58 -21.59
N ASN A 98 1.94 -8.88 -21.57
CA ASN A 98 1.36 -9.85 -20.65
C ASN A 98 -0.18 -9.93 -20.69
N ALA A 99 -0.78 -9.99 -21.88
CA ALA A 99 -2.23 -9.90 -22.12
C ALA A 99 -3.16 -10.84 -21.30
N TYR A 100 -2.59 -11.88 -20.67
CA TYR A 100 -3.29 -12.84 -19.81
C TYR A 100 -3.20 -12.53 -18.31
N SER A 101 -2.26 -11.67 -17.89
CA SER A 101 -2.09 -11.25 -16.49
C SER A 101 -2.24 -9.74 -16.28
N THR A 102 -2.40 -8.95 -17.36
CA THR A 102 -2.71 -7.52 -17.33
C THR A 102 -4.05 -7.23 -18.00
N THR A 103 -4.64 -6.09 -17.64
CA THR A 103 -5.87 -5.61 -18.29
C THR A 103 -5.59 -5.22 -19.74
N ARG A 104 -6.56 -5.54 -20.62
CA ARG A 104 -6.60 -5.13 -22.03
C ARG A 104 -8.00 -4.61 -22.34
N TYR A 105 -8.13 -3.80 -23.38
CA TYR A 105 -9.38 -3.16 -23.74
C TYR A 105 -9.87 -3.69 -25.09
N GLU A 106 -10.93 -4.51 -25.07
CA GLU A 106 -11.54 -5.06 -26.27
C GLU A 106 -12.69 -4.18 -26.75
N ILE A 107 -12.49 -3.48 -27.87
CA ILE A 107 -13.51 -2.65 -28.51
C ILE A 107 -14.23 -3.51 -29.54
N ARG A 108 -15.49 -3.87 -29.27
CA ARG A 108 -16.33 -4.66 -30.19
C ARG A 108 -17.05 -3.80 -31.22
N GLU A 109 -17.41 -2.59 -30.83
CA GLU A 109 -18.09 -1.60 -31.66
C GLU A 109 -17.61 -0.20 -31.29
N PHE A 110 -17.58 0.72 -32.27
CA PHE A 110 -17.14 2.10 -32.07
C PHE A 110 -18.27 3.00 -31.55
N THR A 111 -18.76 2.67 -30.34
CA THR A 111 -19.82 3.39 -29.63
C THR A 111 -19.31 3.89 -28.27
N GLU A 112 -20.03 4.78 -27.60
CA GLU A 112 -19.64 5.24 -26.24
C GLU A 112 -19.50 4.05 -25.30
N ASP A 113 -20.44 3.11 -25.40
CA ASP A 113 -20.40 1.92 -24.58
C ASP A 113 -19.26 0.96 -24.93
N GLY A 114 -18.90 0.87 -26.21
CA GLY A 114 -17.82 -0.01 -26.68
C GLY A 114 -16.43 0.46 -26.26
N VAL A 115 -16.25 1.76 -25.99
CA VAL A 115 -14.95 2.33 -25.57
C VAL A 115 -14.90 2.73 -24.10
N ALA A 116 -16.01 2.67 -23.38
CA ALA A 116 -16.12 3.21 -22.02
C ALA A 116 -15.09 2.64 -21.03
N ASP A 117 -14.72 1.37 -21.13
CA ASP A 117 -13.72 0.79 -20.22
C ASP A 117 -12.32 1.35 -20.49
N LEU A 118 -12.01 1.65 -21.76
CA LEU A 118 -10.77 2.35 -22.15
C LEU A 118 -10.78 3.80 -21.67
N ILE A 119 -11.91 4.49 -21.81
CA ILE A 119 -12.07 5.86 -21.32
C ILE A 119 -11.96 5.92 -19.79
N ALA A 120 -12.54 4.96 -19.08
CA ALA A 120 -12.41 4.84 -17.63
C ALA A 120 -10.96 4.67 -17.19
N ALA A 121 -10.16 3.90 -17.94
CA ALA A 121 -8.74 3.74 -17.66
C ALA A 121 -7.95 5.04 -17.84
N ILE A 122 -8.26 5.81 -18.89
CA ILE A 122 -7.59 7.08 -19.20
C ILE A 122 -7.99 8.19 -18.21
N THR A 123 -9.26 8.24 -17.82
CA THR A 123 -9.81 9.32 -16.98
C THR A 123 -9.76 9.02 -15.48
N GLY A 124 -9.60 7.75 -15.10
CA GLY A 124 -9.79 7.29 -13.73
C GLY A 124 -11.26 7.18 -13.29
N GLU A 125 -12.21 7.50 -14.18
CA GLU A 125 -13.65 7.46 -13.88
C GLU A 125 -14.28 6.15 -14.35
N GLY A 126 -14.23 5.14 -13.47
CA GLY A 126 -14.84 3.83 -13.72
C GLY A 126 -16.37 3.86 -13.79
N ARG A 127 -16.95 3.09 -14.73
CA ARG A 127 -18.41 2.81 -14.80
C ARG A 127 -18.97 2.31 -13.48
N HIS A 128 -18.21 1.48 -12.80
CA HIS A 128 -18.55 0.95 -11.49
C HIS A 128 -17.81 1.75 -10.43
N LYS A 129 -18.51 2.69 -9.80
CA LYS A 129 -18.02 3.29 -8.56
C LYS A 129 -17.88 2.18 -7.54
N MET A 130 -16.75 2.18 -6.81
CA MET A 130 -16.59 1.29 -5.68
C MET A 130 -17.79 1.52 -4.74
N PRO A 131 -18.64 0.50 -4.51
CA PRO A 131 -19.77 0.69 -3.62
C PRO A 131 -19.23 0.99 -2.22
N GLU A 132 -20.02 1.68 -1.42
CA GLU A 132 -19.74 1.73 0.01
C GLU A 132 -19.64 0.29 0.51
N ARG A 133 -18.54 -0.01 1.21
CA ARG A 133 -18.27 -1.36 1.70
C ARG A 133 -19.39 -1.72 2.68
N GLY A 134 -20.26 -2.64 2.27
CA GLY A 134 -21.31 -3.18 3.13
C GLY A 134 -20.73 -3.95 4.32
N ILE A 135 -21.51 -4.06 5.39
CA ILE A 135 -21.14 -4.85 6.57
C ILE A 135 -21.27 -6.34 6.22
N TRP A 136 -20.18 -7.09 6.29
CA TRP A 136 -20.17 -8.55 6.12
C TRP A 136 -21.00 -9.22 7.22
N ARG A 137 -22.05 -9.97 6.84
CA ARG A 137 -22.98 -10.62 7.78
C ARG A 137 -22.55 -12.01 8.26
N GLY A 138 -21.49 -12.60 7.70
CA GLY A 138 -21.05 -13.97 8.01
C GLY A 138 -22.10 -15.05 7.72
N ASN A 139 -21.80 -16.32 8.07
CA ASN A 139 -22.76 -17.43 8.02
C ASN A 139 -23.96 -17.14 8.92
N ALA A 140 -25.07 -16.65 8.36
CA ALA A 140 -26.32 -16.40 9.10
C ALA A 140 -26.99 -17.69 9.66
N GLN A 141 -26.37 -18.86 9.52
CA GLN A 141 -26.80 -20.12 10.15
C GLN A 141 -25.72 -20.80 11.01
N ALA A 142 -24.54 -20.21 11.18
CA ALA A 142 -23.56 -20.70 12.13
C ALA A 142 -22.97 -19.52 12.90
N ILE A 143 -23.35 -19.50 14.19
CA ILE A 143 -23.03 -18.50 15.21
C ILE A 143 -24.06 -17.38 15.23
N ALA A 144 -25.09 -17.61 16.06
CA ALA A 144 -25.68 -16.52 16.82
C ALA A 144 -24.53 -15.74 17.47
N ALA A 145 -24.12 -14.64 16.84
CA ALA A 145 -23.20 -13.69 17.43
C ALA A 145 -23.99 -13.00 18.54
N THR A 146 -23.90 -13.55 19.74
CA THR A 146 -24.12 -12.76 20.94
C THR A 146 -23.21 -11.54 20.79
N PRO A 147 -23.74 -10.30 20.79
CA PRO A 147 -22.88 -9.13 20.81
C PRO A 147 -21.93 -9.29 21.99
N VAL A 148 -20.61 -9.30 21.75
CA VAL A 148 -19.63 -9.29 22.82
C VAL A 148 -19.79 -7.94 23.49
N THR A 149 -20.63 -7.93 24.50
CA THR A 149 -20.96 -6.76 25.31
C THR A 149 -19.79 -6.59 26.25
N GLY A 150 -18.68 -6.07 25.72
CA GLY A 150 -17.43 -5.90 26.46
C GLY A 150 -16.27 -5.57 25.52
N ALA A 151 -15.54 -4.50 25.81
CA ALA A 151 -14.33 -4.16 25.08
C ALA A 151 -13.29 -5.29 25.25
N LEU A 152 -12.70 -5.78 24.16
CA LEU A 152 -11.64 -6.79 24.21
C LEU A 152 -10.29 -6.07 24.39
N THR A 153 -9.45 -6.53 25.31
CA THR A 153 -8.08 -6.01 25.44
C THR A 153 -7.14 -6.74 24.47
N VAL A 154 -6.34 -5.99 23.72
CA VAL A 154 -5.28 -6.50 22.83
C VAL A 154 -4.28 -7.35 23.61
N ALA A 155 -4.05 -7.01 24.89
CA ALA A 155 -3.08 -7.70 25.73
C ALA A 155 -3.45 -9.17 26.01
N ARG A 156 -4.74 -9.53 25.91
CA ARG A 156 -5.23 -10.91 26.09
C ARG A 156 -5.56 -11.63 24.79
N MET A 157 -5.35 -10.99 23.65
CA MET A 157 -5.48 -11.64 22.35
C MET A 157 -4.30 -12.56 22.10
N HIS A 158 -4.46 -13.49 21.16
CA HIS A 158 -3.33 -14.25 20.64
C HIS A 158 -2.42 -13.33 19.82
N TRP A 159 -1.17 -13.16 20.26
CA TRP A 159 -0.17 -12.39 19.54
C TRP A 159 0.45 -13.26 18.45
N LEU A 160 0.29 -12.83 17.20
CA LEU A 160 0.83 -13.54 16.03
C LEU A 160 2.36 -13.45 16.00
N LEU A 161 2.88 -12.28 16.36
CA LEU A 161 4.29 -11.96 16.45
C LEU A 161 4.47 -11.01 17.63
N SER A 162 5.58 -11.13 18.35
CA SER A 162 5.98 -10.17 19.38
C SER A 162 7.48 -10.20 19.62
N THR A 163 8.03 -9.07 20.05
CA THR A 163 9.41 -9.00 20.54
C THR A 163 9.53 -9.60 21.94
N PRO A 164 10.66 -10.22 22.32
CA PRO A 164 10.85 -10.85 23.63
C PRO A 164 10.66 -9.90 24.83
N ASP A 165 10.95 -8.61 24.66
CA ASP A 165 10.91 -7.61 25.73
C ASP A 165 9.50 -7.08 26.03
N VAL A 166 8.50 -7.53 25.27
CA VAL A 166 7.09 -7.13 25.41
C VAL A 166 6.31 -8.23 26.12
N ARG A 167 5.56 -7.86 27.15
CA ARG A 167 4.80 -8.80 27.98
C ARG A 167 3.46 -8.21 28.44
N LEU A 168 2.52 -9.09 28.75
CA LEU A 168 1.31 -8.74 29.48
C LEU A 168 1.68 -8.30 30.90
N GLY A 169 1.08 -7.22 31.38
CA GLY A 169 1.25 -6.73 32.74
C GLY A 169 0.31 -5.59 33.05
N ASP A 170 0.56 -4.90 34.16
CA ASP A 170 -0.14 -3.66 34.50
C ASP A 170 0.78 -2.47 34.23
N ALA A 171 0.18 -1.36 33.82
CA ALA A 171 0.86 -0.08 33.68
C ALA A 171 0.31 0.91 34.70
N VAL A 172 1.16 1.77 35.24
CA VAL A 172 0.75 2.89 36.07
C VAL A 172 1.28 4.16 35.43
N PHE A 173 0.38 5.10 35.17
CA PHE A 173 0.70 6.42 34.66
C PHE A 173 0.05 7.47 35.55
N GLU A 174 0.84 8.40 36.09
CA GLU A 174 0.40 9.47 37.00
C GLU A 174 -0.48 8.93 38.16
N GLY A 175 -0.09 7.78 38.73
CA GLY A 175 -0.80 7.10 39.82
C GLY A 175 -2.06 6.33 39.39
N VAL A 176 -2.45 6.38 38.12
CA VAL A 176 -3.61 5.64 37.59
C VAL A 176 -3.16 4.28 37.06
N ARG A 177 -3.72 3.20 37.61
CA ARG A 177 -3.44 1.82 37.19
C ARG A 177 -4.30 1.42 35.98
N TYR A 178 -3.65 0.88 34.97
CA TYR A 178 -4.20 0.29 33.76
C TYR A 178 -3.92 -1.22 33.77
N ALA A 179 -4.96 -2.02 34.03
CA ALA A 179 -4.88 -3.48 33.97
C ALA A 179 -4.84 -3.97 32.52
N ASP A 180 -4.38 -5.20 32.30
CA ASP A 180 -4.31 -5.80 30.96
C ASP A 180 -3.58 -4.91 29.95
N SER A 181 -2.43 -4.41 30.38
CA SER A 181 -1.54 -3.54 29.62
C SER A 181 -0.44 -4.35 28.95
N ILE A 182 0.22 -3.71 28.00
CA ILE A 182 1.31 -4.29 27.23
C ILE A 182 2.56 -3.50 27.58
N VAL A 183 3.47 -4.15 28.30
CA VAL A 183 4.62 -3.52 28.94
C VAL A 183 5.89 -3.94 28.22
N MET A 184 6.73 -2.97 27.88
CA MET A 184 8.07 -3.18 27.37
C MET A 184 9.09 -2.87 28.47
N ARG A 185 9.89 -3.87 28.85
CA ARG A 185 11.06 -3.70 29.72
C ARG A 185 12.16 -4.69 29.30
N PRO A 186 13.11 -4.26 28.47
CA PRO A 186 14.22 -5.12 28.07
C PRO A 186 15.11 -5.48 29.25
N SER A 187 15.68 -6.68 29.23
CA SER A 187 16.67 -7.12 30.23
C SER A 187 18.12 -6.81 29.83
N SER A 188 18.37 -6.51 28.55
CA SER A 188 19.69 -6.15 28.02
C SER A 188 19.56 -5.24 26.79
N MET A 189 20.65 -4.58 26.40
CA MET A 189 20.68 -3.71 25.23
C MET A 189 20.67 -4.51 23.92
N SER A 190 19.61 -4.39 23.13
CA SER A 190 19.63 -4.67 21.69
C SER A 190 19.96 -3.38 20.91
N THR A 191 20.51 -3.52 19.71
CA THR A 191 20.90 -2.38 18.85
C THR A 191 19.71 -1.53 18.37
N GLU A 192 18.50 -2.07 18.46
CA GLU A 192 17.24 -1.39 18.16
C GLU A 192 16.27 -1.72 19.30
N ALA A 193 16.23 -0.89 20.35
CA ALA A 193 15.33 -1.08 21.49
C ALA A 193 13.87 -0.74 21.09
N ILE A 194 13.31 -1.56 20.20
CA ILE A 194 11.97 -1.48 19.63
C ILE A 194 11.20 -2.70 20.13
N GLY A 195 10.07 -2.46 20.79
CA GLY A 195 9.13 -3.49 21.22
C GLY A 195 7.88 -3.43 20.36
N PHE A 196 7.44 -4.58 19.83
CA PHE A 196 6.19 -4.65 19.08
C PHE A 196 5.43 -5.95 19.32
N LEU A 197 4.15 -5.93 18.97
CA LEU A 197 3.33 -7.12 18.79
C LEU A 197 2.34 -6.93 17.64
N ASP A 198 1.94 -8.05 17.04
CA ASP A 198 0.91 -8.13 16.01
C ASP A 198 -0.27 -8.97 16.50
N VAL A 199 -1.49 -8.50 16.24
CA VAL A 199 -2.72 -9.28 16.49
C VAL A 199 -3.60 -9.35 15.25
N ASP A 200 -4.36 -10.44 15.15
CA ASP A 200 -5.42 -10.60 14.16
C ASP A 200 -6.71 -9.90 14.64
N LEU A 201 -7.08 -8.85 13.93
CA LEU A 201 -8.35 -8.16 14.12
C LEU A 201 -9.48 -8.91 13.44
N GLY A 202 -9.23 -9.63 12.34
CA GLY A 202 -10.26 -10.36 11.59
C GLY A 202 -11.41 -9.48 11.08
N GLY A 203 -11.21 -8.16 10.94
CA GLY A 203 -12.23 -7.22 10.48
C GLY A 203 -13.37 -6.94 11.46
N ARG A 204 -13.26 -7.39 12.73
CA ARG A 204 -14.38 -7.39 13.69
C ARG A 204 -14.47 -6.17 14.62
N PHE A 205 -13.51 -5.26 14.54
CA PHE A 205 -13.42 -4.09 15.43
C PHE A 205 -13.52 -2.80 14.61
N GLN A 206 -14.00 -1.74 15.25
CA GLN A 206 -14.16 -0.41 14.69
C GLN A 206 -13.09 0.53 15.22
N THR A 207 -12.79 0.44 16.52
CA THR A 207 -11.89 1.40 17.16
C THR A 207 -10.94 0.71 18.14
N MET A 208 -9.70 1.17 18.15
CA MET A 208 -8.73 0.87 19.19
C MET A 208 -8.52 2.10 20.07
N ARG A 209 -8.47 1.91 21.39
CA ARG A 209 -8.14 2.96 22.36
C ARG A 209 -7.11 2.45 23.33
N SER A 210 -6.16 3.30 23.70
CA SER A 210 -5.17 2.97 24.72
C SER A 210 -4.64 4.24 25.37
N ALA A 211 -4.23 4.13 26.63
CA ALA A 211 -3.27 5.08 27.18
C ALA A 211 -1.88 4.68 26.69
N ILE A 212 -1.01 5.65 26.42
CA ILE A 212 0.40 5.41 26.10
C ILE A 212 1.25 6.25 27.03
N GLY A 213 2.36 5.68 27.50
CA GLY A 213 3.19 6.38 28.47
C GLY A 213 4.48 5.66 28.83
N VAL A 214 5.35 6.44 29.47
CA VAL A 214 6.46 5.92 30.28
C VAL A 214 5.88 5.51 31.63
N LEU A 215 6.29 4.36 32.15
CA LEU A 215 5.80 3.83 33.43
C LEU A 215 6.24 4.73 34.59
N ASP A 216 5.39 4.91 35.61
CA ASP A 216 5.71 5.75 36.78
C ASP A 216 6.91 5.24 37.60
N ASP A 217 7.13 3.92 37.61
CA ASP A 217 8.27 3.27 38.25
C ASP A 217 9.49 3.16 37.32
N ALA A 218 9.48 3.83 36.17
CA ALA A 218 10.64 3.89 35.29
C ALA A 218 11.83 4.51 36.04
N SER A 219 12.98 3.88 35.87
CA SER A 219 14.26 4.29 36.45
C SER A 219 14.71 5.67 35.94
N GLU A 220 14.36 6.05 34.71
CA GLU A 220 14.71 7.32 34.09
C GLU A 220 13.49 8.22 33.82
N ARG A 221 13.34 9.28 34.62
CA ARG A 221 12.22 10.24 34.49
C ARG A 221 12.35 11.22 33.33
N SER A 222 13.51 11.30 32.68
CA SER A 222 13.71 12.08 31.44
C SER A 222 13.37 11.31 30.16
N GLN A 223 12.95 10.04 30.29
CA GLN A 223 12.65 9.20 29.15
C GLN A 223 11.49 9.77 28.30
N VAL A 224 11.66 9.64 26.98
CA VAL A 224 10.62 9.89 25.99
C VAL A 224 10.40 8.60 25.21
N GLY A 225 9.16 8.13 25.16
CA GLY A 225 8.74 6.98 24.35
C GLY A 225 8.14 7.42 23.03
N LEU A 226 8.45 6.70 21.96
CA LEU A 226 7.83 6.81 20.65
C LEU A 226 6.90 5.62 20.43
N PHE A 227 5.62 5.91 20.19
CA PHE A 227 4.57 4.91 19.98
C PHE A 227 4.04 5.02 18.56
N ARG A 228 3.88 3.87 17.89
CA ARG A 228 3.27 3.74 16.57
C ARG A 228 2.19 2.68 16.56
N VAL A 229 1.11 2.99 15.86
CA VAL A 229 0.03 2.04 15.55
C VAL A 229 0.02 1.81 14.06
N HIS A 230 0.22 0.57 13.63
CA HIS A 230 0.07 0.19 12.24
C HIS A 230 -1.22 -0.59 12.06
N VAL A 231 -1.99 -0.21 11.04
CA VAL A 231 -3.23 -0.87 10.64
C VAL A 231 -3.01 -1.40 9.23
N ASP A 232 -3.09 -2.72 9.05
CA ASP A 232 -2.76 -3.41 7.80
C ASP A 232 -1.40 -3.01 7.21
N GLY A 233 -0.41 -2.78 8.08
CA GLY A 233 0.97 -2.41 7.73
C GLY A 233 1.22 -0.90 7.59
N VAL A 234 0.17 -0.08 7.52
CA VAL A 234 0.28 1.39 7.37
C VAL A 234 0.31 2.06 8.74
N VAL A 235 1.28 2.94 8.99
CA VAL A 235 1.32 3.77 10.21
C VAL A 235 0.14 4.73 10.21
N GLN A 236 -0.85 4.47 11.07
CA GLN A 236 -2.03 5.35 11.23
C GLN A 236 -1.82 6.39 12.33
N LEU A 237 -0.97 6.09 13.31
CA LEU A 237 -0.68 7.01 14.41
C LEU A 237 0.77 6.89 14.84
N GLN A 238 1.39 8.04 15.10
CA GLN A 238 2.69 8.18 15.74
C GLN A 238 2.59 9.26 16.84
N ARG A 239 3.14 8.96 18.02
CA ARG A 239 3.17 9.89 19.17
C ARG A 239 4.47 9.76 19.95
N GLN A 240 4.98 10.89 20.44
CA GLN A 240 6.05 10.92 21.43
C GLN A 240 5.46 11.33 22.78
N VAL A 241 5.83 10.60 23.83
CA VAL A 241 5.26 10.75 25.17
C VAL A 241 6.38 10.76 26.20
N SER A 242 6.43 11.80 27.02
CA SER A 242 7.40 11.92 28.12
C SER A 242 6.86 11.34 29.42
N HIS A 243 7.75 10.97 30.34
CA HIS A 243 7.36 10.59 31.70
C HIS A 243 6.50 11.67 32.37
N GLY A 244 5.48 11.23 33.11
CA GLY A 244 4.49 12.08 33.79
C GLY A 244 3.53 12.83 32.86
N LYS A 245 3.52 12.51 31.57
CA LYS A 245 2.61 13.10 30.58
C LYS A 245 2.01 12.03 29.66
N PRO A 246 1.27 11.04 30.19
CA PRO A 246 0.65 10.02 29.36
C PRO A 246 -0.34 10.63 28.35
N ASP A 247 -0.52 9.98 27.22
CA ASP A 247 -1.49 10.40 26.19
C ASP A 247 -2.58 9.34 26.01
N LEU A 248 -3.80 9.77 25.72
CA LEU A 248 -4.93 8.90 25.41
C LEU A 248 -5.20 8.93 23.92
N ILE A 249 -4.99 7.80 23.27
CA ILE A 249 -5.11 7.70 21.82
C ILE A 249 -6.35 6.90 21.42
N LYS A 250 -6.87 7.23 20.24
CA LYS A 250 -7.93 6.50 19.54
C LYS A 250 -7.50 6.34 18.08
N VAL A 251 -7.59 5.12 17.57
CA VAL A 251 -7.27 4.80 16.17
C VAL A 251 -8.47 4.07 15.56
N ASP A 252 -8.82 4.46 14.34
CA ASP A 252 -9.82 3.76 13.53
C ASP A 252 -9.19 2.46 12.99
N VAL A 253 -9.87 1.34 13.23
CA VAL A 253 -9.46 0.00 12.77
C VAL A 253 -10.60 -0.70 12.04
N ALA A 254 -11.60 0.06 11.57
CA ALA A 254 -12.77 -0.47 10.90
C ALA A 254 -12.40 -1.31 9.68
N GLY A 255 -12.80 -2.59 9.71
CA GLY A 255 -12.54 -3.54 8.63
C GLY A 255 -11.07 -3.95 8.46
N ALA A 256 -10.19 -3.55 9.38
CA ALA A 256 -8.78 -3.93 9.35
C ALA A 256 -8.58 -5.40 9.74
N LEU A 257 -7.57 -6.03 9.13
CA LEU A 257 -7.24 -7.43 9.40
C LEU A 257 -6.12 -7.55 10.42
N ARG A 258 -5.14 -6.65 10.40
CA ARG A 258 -3.98 -6.69 11.30
C ARG A 258 -3.75 -5.36 12.01
N LEU A 259 -3.36 -5.49 13.27
CA LEU A 259 -2.91 -4.39 14.12
C LEU A 259 -1.52 -4.69 14.63
N ARG A 260 -0.59 -3.75 14.42
CA ARG A 260 0.71 -3.70 15.11
C ARG A 260 0.71 -2.56 16.12
N LEU A 261 1.09 -2.88 17.35
CA LEU A 261 1.45 -1.89 18.37
C LEU A 261 2.96 -1.89 18.52
N GLU A 262 3.61 -0.77 18.21
CA GLU A 262 5.06 -0.60 18.29
C GLU A 262 5.41 0.52 19.27
N MET A 263 6.34 0.27 20.18
CA MET A 263 6.90 1.28 21.06
C MET A 263 8.42 1.19 21.08
N SER A 264 9.08 2.33 21.14
CA SER A 264 10.53 2.41 21.14
C SER A 264 11.00 3.64 21.88
N ARG A 265 12.29 3.70 22.21
CA ARG A 265 12.93 4.94 22.66
C ARG A 265 13.71 5.54 21.49
N PRO A 266 13.42 6.78 21.06
CA PRO A 266 14.29 7.48 20.13
C PRO A 266 15.62 7.79 20.82
N TRP A 267 16.72 7.28 20.28
CA TRP A 267 18.08 7.59 20.75
C TRP A 267 18.60 8.80 19.96
N ILE A 268 19.11 9.81 20.67
CA ILE A 268 19.99 10.81 20.07
C ILE A 268 21.40 10.23 20.16
N THR A 269 22.00 9.92 19.01
CA THR A 269 23.41 9.50 18.95
C THR A 269 24.29 10.70 19.27
N VAL A 270 24.88 10.71 20.46
CA VAL A 270 26.09 11.49 20.72
C VAL A 270 27.21 10.49 20.91
N ALA A 271 28.28 10.61 20.11
CA ALA A 271 29.41 9.71 20.18
C ALA A 271 30.09 9.82 21.55
N GLY A 272 30.11 8.74 22.33
CA GLY A 272 30.87 8.66 23.60
C GLY A 272 30.34 7.72 24.68
N ASP A 273 29.05 7.34 24.68
CA ASP A 273 28.40 6.84 25.91
C ASP A 273 27.96 5.36 25.90
N LEU A 274 28.91 4.44 25.75
CA LEU A 274 28.60 3.00 25.84
C LEU A 274 28.27 2.53 27.27
N ALA A 275 28.71 3.27 28.31
CA ALA A 275 28.44 2.94 29.71
C ALA A 275 27.09 3.49 30.21
N GLU A 276 26.67 4.70 29.79
CA GLU A 276 25.34 5.27 30.10
C GLU A 276 24.18 4.61 29.33
N ARG A 277 24.49 3.66 28.46
CA ARG A 277 23.50 2.96 27.62
C ARG A 277 22.71 1.89 28.39
N SER A 278 23.29 1.27 29.41
CA SER A 278 22.62 0.23 30.21
C SER A 278 21.52 0.78 31.13
N SER A 279 21.58 2.06 31.53
CA SER A 279 20.58 2.76 32.33
C SER A 279 19.47 3.42 31.50
N ARG A 280 19.51 3.27 30.17
CA ARG A 280 18.62 3.97 29.21
C ARG A 280 17.63 3.05 28.50
N LEU A 281 17.32 1.88 29.07
CA LEU A 281 16.36 0.95 28.48
C LEU A 281 14.95 1.54 28.46
N PRO A 282 14.15 1.29 27.41
CA PRO A 282 12.77 1.76 27.36
C PRO A 282 11.90 1.06 28.41
N GLU A 283 11.32 1.84 29.31
CA GLU A 283 10.28 1.38 30.24
C GLU A 283 8.92 1.98 29.83
N LEU A 284 8.34 1.40 28.79
CA LEU A 284 7.16 1.93 28.08
C LEU A 284 5.97 0.98 28.20
N ALA A 285 4.75 1.50 28.09
CA ALA A 285 3.58 0.64 28.01
C ALA A 285 2.43 1.22 27.18
N TRP A 286 1.64 0.32 26.61
CA TRP A 286 0.26 0.56 26.20
C TRP A 286 -0.65 0.20 27.38
N GLY A 287 -1.28 1.21 27.97
CA GLY A 287 -2.26 1.08 29.04
C GLY A 287 -3.61 0.61 28.51
N THR A 288 -4.04 -0.58 28.93
CA THR A 288 -5.32 -1.23 28.60
C THR A 288 -5.76 -1.01 27.14
N PRO A 289 -4.98 -1.45 26.15
CA PRO A 289 -5.34 -1.29 24.74
C PRO A 289 -6.61 -2.08 24.44
N THR A 290 -7.72 -1.39 24.22
CA THR A 290 -9.05 -1.98 24.01
C THR A 290 -9.52 -1.82 22.58
N LEU A 291 -10.15 -2.86 22.08
CA LEU A 291 -10.83 -2.93 20.80
C LEU A 291 -12.34 -3.00 21.02
N ARG A 292 -13.07 -2.22 20.23
CA ARG A 292 -14.53 -2.19 20.18
C ARG A 292 -14.99 -2.21 18.74
#